data_AF-A0A965PYP3-F1
#
_entry.id   AF-A0A965PYP3-F1
#
_cell.length_a   1.000
_cell.length_b   1.000
_cell.length_c   1.000
_cell.angle_alpha   90.00
_cell.angle_beta   90.00
_cell.angle_gamma   90.00
#
_symmetry.space_group_name_H-M   'P 1'
#
loop_
_entity.id
_entity.type
_entity.pdbx_description
1 polymer ?
#
loop_
_entity_poly.entity_id
_entity_poly.type
_entity_poly.pdbx_seq_one_letter_code
_entity_poly.pdbx_strand_id
1 'polypeptide(L)'
;MTTDTLITLKLPEGYSFADLKLRRYAADAIDLDMDLFKLVCTLNGMDFDRVLQNPGPVVTSVLTVWYKRHLADGGAPDALMEELRRQEQRLN
;
A
#
# COMPACT_ATOMS: atom_id res chain seq x y z
N MET A 1 1.94 11.09 -18.60
CA MET A 1 1.85 9.70 -19.08
C MET A 1 1.95 8.81 -17.85
N THR A 2 0.82 8.30 -17.36
CA THR A 2 0.78 7.48 -16.15
C THR A 2 1.25 6.09 -16.54
N THR A 3 2.53 5.80 -16.38
CA THR A 3 3.04 4.45 -16.51
C THR A 3 2.47 3.67 -15.32
N ASP A 4 1.26 3.13 -15.48
CA ASP A 4 0.67 2.09 -14.63
C ASP A 4 1.52 0.83 -14.88
N THR A 5 2.78 0.86 -14.45
CA THR A 5 3.58 -0.34 -14.32
C THR A 5 2.90 -1.10 -13.21
N LEU A 6 1.95 -1.96 -13.58
CA LEU A 6 1.36 -2.95 -12.71
C LEU A 6 2.52 -3.80 -12.17
N ILE A 7 3.12 -3.36 -11.07
CA ILE A 7 3.97 -4.21 -10.27
C ILE A 7 3.04 -5.32 -9.80
N THR A 8 3.21 -6.52 -10.35
CA THR A 8 2.51 -7.72 -9.88
C THR A 8 3.04 -8.07 -8.50
N LEU A 9 2.58 -7.34 -7.49
CA LEU A 9 2.86 -7.62 -6.09
C LEU A 9 2.06 -8.83 -5.65
N LYS A 10 2.76 -9.85 -5.17
CA LYS A 10 2.16 -10.95 -4.43
C LYS A 10 1.74 -10.43 -3.05
N LEU A 11 0.50 -10.67 -2.67
CA LEU A 11 -0.03 -10.35 -1.34
C LEU A 11 -0.03 -11.62 -0.49
N PRO A 12 0.23 -11.53 0.83
CA PRO A 12 0.22 -12.68 1.71
C PRO A 12 -1.18 -13.27 1.83
N GLU A 13 -1.28 -14.60 1.73
CA GLU A 13 -2.54 -15.32 1.89
C GLU A 13 -3.05 -15.24 3.33
N GLY A 14 -4.38 -15.22 3.51
CA GLY A 14 -5.00 -15.15 4.84
C GLY A 14 -5.03 -13.76 5.48
N TYR A 15 -4.49 -12.74 4.81
CA TYR A 15 -4.55 -11.35 5.26
C TYR A 15 -5.45 -10.50 4.37
N SER A 16 -6.20 -9.62 5.00
CA SER A 16 -7.05 -8.61 4.37
C SER A 16 -6.36 -7.24 4.38
N PHE A 17 -6.92 -6.29 3.63
CA PHE A 17 -6.43 -4.90 3.66
C PHE A 17 -6.55 -4.27 5.06
N ALA A 18 -7.59 -4.64 5.83
CA ALA A 18 -7.79 -4.11 7.19
C ALA A 18 -6.65 -4.53 8.16
N ASP A 19 -5.99 -5.67 7.90
CA ASP A 19 -4.90 -6.15 8.74
C ASP A 19 -3.63 -5.30 8.63
N LEU A 20 -3.50 -4.50 7.57
CA LEU A 20 -2.45 -3.47 7.47
C LEU A 20 -2.58 -2.39 8.55
N LYS A 21 -3.75 -2.29 9.21
CA LYS A 21 -4.03 -1.27 10.25
C LYS A 21 -3.64 0.13 9.79
N LEU A 22 -3.89 0.41 8.51
CA LEU A 22 -3.52 1.67 7.90
C LEU A 22 -4.21 2.81 8.64
N ARG A 23 -3.42 3.77 9.12
CA ARG A 23 -3.94 4.93 9.85
C ARG A 23 -3.16 6.18 9.49
N ARG A 24 -3.81 7.33 9.65
CA ARG A 24 -3.16 8.62 9.51
C ARG A 24 -2.34 8.88 10.77
N TYR A 25 -1.04 9.14 10.61
CA TYR A 25 -0.15 9.49 11.72
C TYR A 25 0.04 10.99 11.84
N ALA A 26 0.25 11.67 10.71
CA ALA A 26 0.36 13.13 10.61
C ALA A 26 -0.33 13.63 9.33
N ALA A 27 -0.27 14.94 9.08
CA ALA A 27 -0.84 15.55 7.87
C ALA A 27 -0.27 14.92 6.58
N ASP A 28 1.01 14.57 6.60
CA ASP A 28 1.81 14.04 5.50
C ASP A 28 2.35 12.62 5.76
N ALA A 29 1.97 11.99 6.87
CA ALA A 29 2.46 10.67 7.26
C ALA A 29 1.33 9.69 7.57
N ILE A 30 1.53 8.44 7.15
CA ILE A 30 0.71 7.29 7.45
C ILE A 30 1.49 6.31 8.31
N ASP A 31 0.77 5.50 9.06
CA ASP A 31 1.32 4.40 9.83
C ASP A 31 0.58 3.10 9.43
N LEU A 32 1.30 1.99 9.44
CA LEU A 32 0.84 0.69 8.96
C LEU A 32 1.58 -0.43 9.68
N ASP A 33 1.02 -1.65 9.62
CA ASP A 33 1.60 -2.83 10.24
C ASP A 33 2.91 -3.23 9.54
N MET A 34 4.03 -2.89 10.19
CA MET A 34 5.37 -3.07 9.63
C MET A 34 5.78 -4.53 9.49
N ASP A 35 5.25 -5.43 10.33
CA ASP A 35 5.50 -6.87 10.22
C ASP A 35 4.81 -7.42 8.97
N LEU A 36 3.57 -7.01 8.74
CA LEU A 36 2.83 -7.39 7.53
C LEU A 36 3.44 -6.79 6.26
N PHE A 37 3.91 -5.55 6.31
CA PHE A 37 4.62 -4.93 5.19
C PHE A 37 5.96 -5.65 4.89
N LYS A 38 6.72 -6.03 5.93
CA LYS A 38 7.94 -6.83 5.78
C LYS A 38 7.66 -8.20 5.16
N LEU A 39 6.53 -8.82 5.51
CA LEU A 39 6.07 -10.08 4.90
C LEU A 39 5.81 -9.90 3.40
N VAL A 40 5.14 -8.82 2.99
CA VAL A 40 4.95 -8.48 1.57
C VAL A 40 6.30 -8.31 0.86
N CYS A 41 7.24 -7.57 1.46
CA CYS A 41 8.58 -7.42 0.88
C CYS A 41 9.27 -8.78 0.68
N THR A 42 9.26 -9.63 1.70
CA THR A 42 9.86 -10.97 1.67
C THR A 42 9.24 -11.85 0.58
N LEU A 43 7.91 -11.87 0.48
CA LEU A 43 7.16 -12.66 -0.50
C LEU A 43 7.49 -12.27 -1.96
N ASN A 44 7.86 -11.02 -2.17
CA ASN A 44 8.20 -10.45 -3.47
C ASN A 44 9.72 -10.40 -3.74
N GLY A 45 10.55 -10.97 -2.85
CA GLY A 45 12.01 -10.95 -2.98
C GLY A 45 12.61 -9.54 -2.87
N MET A 46 11.91 -8.61 -2.21
CA MET A 46 12.40 -7.26 -1.95
C MET A 46 13.24 -7.25 -0.68
N ASP A 47 14.41 -6.62 -0.76
CA ASP A 47 15.26 -6.35 0.40
C ASP A 47 14.63 -5.26 1.27
N PHE A 48 14.11 -5.66 2.43
CA PHE A 48 13.42 -4.77 3.35
C PHE A 48 14.31 -3.63 3.86
N ASP A 49 15.59 -3.90 4.14
CA ASP A 49 16.51 -2.88 4.64
C ASP A 49 16.78 -1.82 3.58
N ARG A 50 16.83 -2.23 2.30
CA ARG A 50 16.91 -1.30 1.17
C ARG A 50 15.62 -0.52 0.97
N VAL A 51 14.46 -1.15 1.15
CA VAL A 51 13.15 -0.47 1.08
C VAL A 51 13.04 0.61 2.14
N LEU A 52 13.52 0.37 3.36
CA LEU A 52 13.47 1.37 4.45
C LEU A 52 14.28 2.64 4.16
N GLN A 53 15.25 2.60 3.25
CA GLN A 53 16.00 3.81 2.84
C GLN A 53 15.15 4.76 1.98
N ASN A 54 14.16 4.23 1.24
CA ASN A 54 13.22 5.02 0.45
C ASN A 54 11.87 4.27 0.36
N PRO A 55 11.08 4.29 1.44
CA PRO A 55 9.91 3.42 1.55
C PRO A 55 8.74 3.88 0.67
N GLY A 56 8.66 5.18 0.35
CA GLY A 56 7.52 5.81 -0.33
C GLY A 56 7.02 5.05 -1.57
N PRO A 57 7.86 4.81 -2.59
CA PRO A 57 7.44 4.10 -3.81
C PRO A 57 6.89 2.69 -3.57
N VAL A 58 7.50 1.95 -2.64
CA VAL A 58 7.10 0.57 -2.35
C VAL A 58 5.83 0.54 -1.51
N VAL A 59 5.74 1.40 -0.49
CA VAL A 59 4.54 1.56 0.33
C VAL A 59 3.35 1.95 -0.53
N THR A 60 3.48 2.97 -1.40
CA THR A 60 2.41 3.38 -2.32
C THR A 60 1.98 2.24 -3.24
N SER A 61 2.92 1.45 -3.74
CA SER A 61 2.61 0.29 -4.61
C SER A 61 1.84 -0.78 -3.85
N VAL A 62 2.28 -1.14 -2.64
CA VAL A 62 1.60 -2.13 -1.78
C VAL A 62 0.19 -1.68 -1.45
N LEU A 63 0.03 -0.44 -0.98
CA LEU A 63 -1.29 0.11 -0.65
C LEU A 63 -2.22 0.15 -1.85
N THR A 64 -1.71 0.57 -3.02
CA THR A 64 -2.51 0.65 -4.24
C THR A 64 -3.00 -0.73 -4.70
N VAL A 65 -2.10 -1.72 -4.78
CA VAL A 65 -2.44 -3.07 -5.23
C VAL A 65 -3.39 -3.75 -4.25
N TRP A 66 -3.10 -3.69 -2.95
CA TRP A 66 -3.91 -4.33 -1.92
C TRP A 66 -5.29 -3.69 -1.81
N TYR A 67 -5.37 -2.36 -1.89
CA TYR A 67 -6.65 -1.67 -1.85
C TYR A 67 -7.50 -1.90 -3.12
N LYS A 68 -6.87 -1.96 -4.30
CA LYS A 68 -7.56 -2.40 -5.54
C LYS A 68 -8.14 -3.81 -5.37
N ARG A 69 -7.38 -4.74 -4.78
CA ARG A 69 -7.85 -6.11 -4.51
C ARG A 69 -8.99 -6.15 -3.50
N HIS A 70 -8.88 -5.41 -2.39
CA HIS A 70 -9.91 -5.28 -1.37
C HIS A 70 -11.26 -4.82 -1.95
N LEU A 71 -11.24 -3.79 -2.80
CA LEU A 71 -12.45 -3.32 -3.50
C LEU A 71 -13.02 -4.37 -4.46
N ALA A 72 -12.15 -5.07 -5.20
CA ALA A 72 -12.58 -6.13 -6.13
C ALA A 72 -13.20 -7.33 -5.41
N ASP A 73 -12.77 -7.61 -4.18
CA ASP A 73 -13.32 -8.66 -3.31
C ASP A 73 -14.60 -8.22 -2.58
N GLY A 74 -15.14 -7.02 -2.87
CA GLY A 74 -16.38 -6.49 -2.28
C GLY A 74 -16.18 -5.74 -0.96
N GLY A 75 -14.93 -5.43 -0.60
CA GLY A 75 -14.59 -4.64 0.56
C GLY A 75 -15.08 -3.19 0.46
N ALA A 76 -15.44 -2.60 1.61
CA ALA A 76 -15.87 -1.21 1.66
C ALA A 76 -14.70 -0.24 1.38
N PRO A 77 -14.96 0.92 0.75
CA PRO A 77 -13.94 1.94 0.55
C PRO A 77 -13.31 2.41 1.86
N ASP A 78 -11.98 2.57 1.86
CA ASP A 78 -11.22 3.08 2.99
C ASP A 78 -11.07 4.60 2.88
N ALA A 79 -11.47 5.34 3.92
CA ALA A 79 -11.51 6.80 3.87
C ALA A 79 -10.12 7.43 3.64
N LEU A 80 -9.07 6.85 4.23
CA LEU A 80 -7.71 7.34 4.10
C LEU A 80 -7.15 7.05 2.71
N MET A 81 -7.35 5.85 2.18
CA MET A 81 -6.96 5.54 0.80
C MET A 81 -7.68 6.40 -0.23
N GLU A 82 -8.97 6.65 -0.04
CA GLU A 82 -9.72 7.55 -0.93
C GLU A 82 -9.23 9.00 -0.84
N GLU A 83 -8.79 9.45 0.35
CA GLU A 83 -8.15 10.76 0.49
C GLU A 83 -6.80 10.83 -0.22
N LEU A 84 -5.93 9.82 -0.04
CA LEU A 84 -4.63 9.75 -0.70
C LEU A 84 -4.77 9.73 -2.23
N ARG A 85 -5.70 8.94 -2.77
CA ARG A 85 -6.02 8.93 -4.22
C ARG A 85 -6.44 10.31 -4.73
N ARG A 86 -7.27 11.05 -3.97
CA ARG A 86 -7.69 12.42 -4.34
C ARG A 86 -6.52 13.40 -4.29
N GLN A 87 -5.58 13.24 -3.35
CA GLN A 87 -4.39 14.09 -3.25
C GLN A 87 -3.43 13.87 -4.43
N GLU A 88 -3.17 12.62 -4.81
CA GLU A 88 -2.33 12.31 -5.98
C GLU A 88 -2.90 12.91 -7.28
N GLN A 89 -4.22 12.88 -7.46
CA GLN A 89 -4.89 13.48 -8.62
C GLN A 89 -4.79 15.01 -8.66
N ARG A 90 -4.59 15.68 -7.52
CA ARG A 90 -4.45 17.15 -7.44
C ARG A 90 -3.03 17.63 -7.70
N LEU A 91 -2.05 16.75 -7.55
CA LEU A 91 -0.62 17.06 -7.74
C LEU A 91 -0.15 16.82 -9.18
N ASN A 92 -1.00 16.21 -10.03
CA ASN A 92 -0.81 16.06 -11.48
C ASN A 92 -1.52 17.17 -12.26
#